data_AF-A0A4Q7MNQ5-F1
#
_entry.id   AF-A0A4Q7MNQ5-F1
#
_cell.length_a   1.000
_cell.length_b   1.000
_cell.length_c   1.000
_cell.angle_alpha   90.00
_cell.angle_beta   90.00
_cell.angle_gamma   90.00
#
_symmetry.space_group_name_H-M   'P 1'
#
loop_
_entity.id
_entity.type
_entity.pdbx_description
1 polymer ?
#
loop_
_entity_poly.entity_id
_entity_poly.type
_entity_poly.pdbx_seq_one_letter_code
_entity_poly.pdbx_strand_id
1 'polypeptide(L)'
;MKALKNTLSFALVAVSVAGAATVHAATDNPNALPPLNVGTPLSSQQVQAELAEARAAGLTDVRPNDLPRLQVGAPLSSAQVQQELLRARAAGEIEQVIN
;
A
#
# COMPACT_ATOMS: atom_id res chain seq x y z
N MET A 1 -60.42 -6.66 0.83
CA MET A 1 -59.07 -7.26 0.70
C MET A 1 -58.06 -6.14 0.84
N LYS A 2 -57.16 -6.26 1.82
CA LYS A 2 -56.24 -5.21 2.26
C LYS A 2 -54.88 -5.48 1.61
N ALA A 3 -54.44 -4.59 0.71
CA ALA A 3 -53.06 -4.61 0.22
C ALA A 3 -52.46 -3.24 0.52
N LEU A 4 -51.54 -3.26 1.48
CA LEU A 4 -50.87 -2.12 2.07
C LEU A 4 -49.81 -1.58 1.10
N LYS A 5 -49.79 -0.26 0.93
CA LYS A 5 -48.81 0.50 0.15
C LYS A 5 -47.42 0.27 0.75
N ASN A 6 -46.58 -0.54 0.12
CA ASN A 6 -45.24 -0.85 0.63
C ASN A 6 -44.22 0.16 0.08
N THR A 7 -44.13 1.31 0.75
CA THR A 7 -43.12 2.35 0.48
C THR A 7 -41.74 1.79 0.84
N LEU A 8 -40.88 1.54 -0.15
CA LEU A 8 -39.46 1.25 0.09
C LEU A 8 -38.74 2.55 0.44
N SER A 9 -38.41 2.74 1.72
CA SER A 9 -37.51 3.78 2.19
C SER A 9 -36.07 3.32 2.00
N PHE A 10 -35.33 3.93 1.07
CA PHE A 10 -33.88 3.73 0.96
C PHE A 10 -33.19 4.72 1.90
N ALA A 11 -32.59 4.21 2.98
CA ALA A 11 -31.75 5.02 3.85
C ALA A 11 -30.41 5.30 3.15
N LEU A 12 -30.17 6.57 2.83
CA LEU A 12 -28.90 7.07 2.31
C LEU A 12 -27.86 7.02 3.43
N VAL A 13 -26.91 6.08 3.34
CA VAL A 13 -25.75 6.03 4.25
C VAL A 13 -24.75 7.09 3.78
N ALA A 14 -24.59 8.14 4.57
CA ALA A 14 -23.56 9.14 4.34
C ALA A 14 -22.20 8.57 4.77
N VAL A 15 -21.35 8.24 3.80
CA VAL A 15 -19.94 7.93 4.04
C VAL A 15 -19.17 9.24 4.21
N SER A 16 -18.70 9.50 5.43
CA SER A 16 -17.80 10.61 5.73
C SER A 16 -16.37 10.20 5.39
N VAL A 17 -15.80 10.70 4.29
CA VAL A 17 -14.35 10.60 4.04
C VAL A 17 -13.71 11.91 4.46
N ALA A 18 -13.22 11.96 5.70
CA ALA A 18 -12.35 13.04 6.17
C ALA A 18 -10.94 12.49 6.36
N GLY A 19 -10.02 12.90 5.49
CA GLY A 19 -8.61 12.51 5.59
C GLY A 19 -7.79 13.08 4.45
N ALA A 20 -7.50 14.38 4.48
CA ALA A 20 -6.44 14.94 3.65
C ALA A 20 -5.09 14.54 4.26
N ALA A 21 -4.41 13.55 3.69
CA ALA A 21 -3.07 13.15 4.08
C ALA A 21 -2.04 14.00 3.34
N THR A 22 -1.26 14.79 4.06
CA THR A 22 -0.05 15.42 3.53
C THR A 22 1.08 14.39 3.53
N VAL A 23 1.61 14.09 2.35
CA VAL A 23 2.74 13.15 2.18
C VAL A 23 4.04 13.89 2.49
N HIS A 24 4.74 13.50 3.57
CA HIS A 24 6.15 13.83 3.75
C HIS A 24 6.97 12.72 3.07
N ALA A 25 7.55 13.02 1.91
CA ALA A 25 8.41 12.09 1.19
C ALA A 25 9.72 11.86 1.98
N ALA A 26 10.16 10.61 2.07
CA ALA A 26 11.51 10.27 2.52
C ALA A 26 12.50 10.75 1.43
N THR A 27 13.13 11.91 1.62
CA THR A 27 13.91 12.55 0.56
C THR A 27 15.36 12.06 0.43
N ASP A 28 15.91 11.37 1.43
CA ASP A 28 17.37 11.19 1.53
C ASP A 28 17.90 9.75 1.44
N ASN A 29 17.04 8.74 1.27
CA ASN A 29 17.51 7.36 1.08
C ASN A 29 16.88 6.74 -0.18
N PRO A 30 17.66 6.50 -1.25
CA PRO A 30 17.15 5.91 -2.49
C PRO A 30 16.71 4.44 -2.32
N ASN A 31 17.07 3.80 -1.21
CA ASN A 31 16.61 2.47 -0.82
C ASN A 31 15.51 2.49 0.25
N ALA A 32 15.02 3.67 0.65
CA ALA A 32 13.89 3.74 1.56
C ALA A 32 12.66 3.13 0.89
N LEU A 33 12.08 2.12 1.53
CA LEU A 33 10.73 1.70 1.20
C LEU A 33 9.80 2.91 1.37
N PRO A 34 8.85 3.11 0.45
CA PRO A 34 7.86 4.16 0.64
C PRO A 34 7.17 3.96 2.00
N PRO A 35 6.91 5.03 2.76
CA PRO A 35 6.18 4.91 4.02
C PRO A 35 4.83 4.27 3.73
N LEU A 36 4.57 3.13 4.39
CA LEU A 36 3.27 2.48 4.35
C LEU A 36 2.30 3.35 5.15
N ASN A 37 1.35 3.99 4.47
CA ASN A 37 0.23 4.67 5.12
C ASN A 37 -0.74 3.62 5.66
N VAL A 38 -0.39 3.02 6.80
CA VAL A 38 -1.29 2.15 7.55
C VAL A 38 -2.20 3.06 8.38
N GLY A 39 -3.50 3.04 8.08
CA GLY A 39 -4.49 3.85 8.79
C GLY A 39 -4.60 3.48 10.28
N THR A 40 -5.66 3.95 10.94
CA THR A 40 -5.92 3.57 12.33
C THR A 40 -6.02 2.05 12.49
N PRO A 41 -5.29 1.44 13.43
CA PRO A 41 -5.32 -0.01 13.63
C PRO A 41 -6.69 -0.44 14.14
N LEU A 42 -7.25 -1.48 13.50
CA LEU A 42 -8.51 -2.11 13.90
C LEU A 42 -8.25 -3.16 15.00
N SER A 43 -9.20 -3.30 15.93
CA SER A 43 -9.19 -4.43 16.87
C SER A 43 -9.57 -5.74 16.18
N SER A 44 -9.11 -6.88 16.72
CA SER A 44 -9.42 -8.21 16.16
C SER A 44 -10.92 -8.51 16.05
N GLN A 45 -11.76 -7.93 16.93
CA GLN A 45 -13.21 -8.06 16.84
C GLN A 45 -13.79 -7.26 15.66
N GLN A 46 -13.31 -6.04 15.45
CA GLN A 46 -13.75 -5.21 14.32
C GLN A 46 -13.36 -5.86 12.99
N VAL A 47 -12.14 -6.40 12.88
CA VAL A 47 -11.69 -7.12 11.69
C VAL A 47 -12.57 -8.34 11.39
N GLN A 48 -12.97 -9.09 12.43
CA GLN A 48 -13.83 -10.27 12.24
C GLN A 48 -15.25 -9.91 11.81
N ALA A 49 -15.82 -8.84 12.38
CA ALA A 49 -17.13 -8.34 11.99
C ALA A 49 -17.13 -7.89 10.51
N GLU A 50 -16.16 -7.07 10.14
CA GLU A 50 -16.03 -6.52 8.79
C GLU A 50 -15.74 -7.62 7.74
N LEU A 51 -14.95 -8.64 8.11
CA LEU A 51 -14.71 -9.81 7.26
C LEU A 51 -15.96 -10.68 7.08
N ALA A 52 -16.77 -10.86 8.13
CA ALA A 52 -18.01 -11.61 8.05
C ALA A 52 -19.04 -10.90 7.14
N GLU A 53 -19.14 -9.58 7.24
CA GLU A 53 -19.96 -8.76 6.36
C GLU A 53 -19.47 -8.83 4.90
N ALA A 54 -18.16 -8.70 4.67
CA ALA A 54 -17.58 -8.81 3.33
C ALA A 54 -17.80 -10.20 2.71
N ARG A 55 -17.78 -11.28 3.51
CA ARG A 55 -18.14 -12.62 3.05
C ARG A 55 -19.62 -12.74 2.70
N ALA A 56 -20.50 -12.20 3.53
CA ALA A 56 -21.94 -12.19 3.24
C ALA A 56 -22.27 -11.38 1.98
N ALA A 57 -21.51 -10.32 1.71
CA ALA A 57 -21.63 -9.51 0.50
C ALA A 57 -20.91 -10.11 -0.73
N GLY A 58 -20.20 -11.24 -0.59
CA GLY A 58 -19.44 -11.87 -1.67
C GLY A 58 -18.18 -11.09 -2.11
N LEU A 59 -17.71 -10.13 -1.31
CA LEU A 59 -16.59 -9.22 -1.63
C LEU A 59 -15.20 -9.79 -1.30
N THR A 60 -15.11 -11.08 -0.97
CA THR A 60 -13.85 -11.73 -0.57
C THR A 60 -13.08 -12.36 -1.73
N ASP A 61 -13.64 -12.36 -2.94
CA ASP A 61 -12.97 -12.87 -4.14
C ASP A 61 -12.03 -11.80 -4.74
N VAL A 62 -10.87 -11.61 -4.10
CA VAL A 62 -9.80 -10.75 -4.62
C VAL A 62 -8.87 -11.61 -5.47
N ARG A 63 -8.84 -11.39 -6.78
CA ARG A 63 -7.93 -12.14 -7.65
C ARG A 63 -6.53 -11.55 -7.51
N PRO A 64 -5.46 -12.35 -7.66
CA PRO A 64 -4.09 -11.85 -7.60
C PRO A 64 -3.79 -10.70 -8.57
N ASN A 65 -4.57 -10.59 -9.66
CA ASN A 65 -4.44 -9.54 -10.66
C ASN A 65 -5.08 -8.20 -10.25
N ASP A 66 -5.91 -8.20 -9.20
CA ASP A 66 -6.55 -7.00 -8.64
C ASP A 66 -5.66 -6.32 -7.58
N LEU A 67 -4.52 -6.94 -7.20
CA LEU A 67 -3.53 -6.37 -6.30
C LEU A 67 -2.53 -5.48 -7.05
N PRO A 68 -2.06 -4.38 -6.45
CA PRO A 68 -1.02 -3.55 -7.06
C PRO A 68 0.25 -4.36 -7.30
N ARG A 69 0.74 -4.35 -8.54
CA ARG A 69 2.00 -5.00 -8.91
C ARG A 69 3.16 -4.08 -8.53
N LEU A 70 4.03 -4.57 -7.65
CA LEU A 70 5.30 -3.92 -7.37
C LEU A 70 6.23 -4.12 -8.57
N GLN A 71 6.46 -3.06 -9.33
CA GLN A 71 7.44 -3.06 -10.41
C GLN A 71 8.83 -2.94 -9.78
N VAL A 72 9.54 -4.06 -9.64
CA VAL A 72 10.93 -4.07 -9.18
C VAL A 72 11.83 -4.04 -10.42
N GLY A 73 12.83 -3.15 -10.43
CA GLY A 73 13.80 -3.04 -11.53
C GLY A 73 14.63 -4.31 -11.72
N ALA A 74 15.32 -4.41 -12.86
CA ALA A 74 16.22 -5.52 -13.12
C ALA A 74 17.35 -5.57 -12.07
N PRO A 75 17.64 -6.75 -11.48
CA PRO A 75 18.73 -6.87 -10.52
C PRO A 75 20.07 -6.66 -11.23
N LEU A 76 20.95 -5.87 -10.62
CA LEU A 76 22.35 -5.78 -11.02
C LEU A 76 23.08 -7.06 -10.60
N SER A 77 23.93 -7.60 -11.47
CA SER A 77 24.84 -8.68 -11.08
C SER A 77 25.94 -8.14 -10.18
N SER A 78 26.50 -8.99 -9.32
CA SER A 78 27.62 -8.61 -8.44
C SER A 78 28.84 -8.10 -9.23
N ALA A 79 29.06 -8.63 -10.44
CA ALA A 79 30.12 -8.16 -11.33
C ALA A 79 29.88 -6.71 -11.80
N GLN A 80 28.63 -6.37 -12.17
CA GLN A 80 28.26 -5.00 -12.54
C GLN A 80 28.40 -4.03 -11.36
N VAL A 81 27.99 -4.45 -10.16
CA VAL A 81 28.17 -3.66 -8.94
C VAL A 81 29.64 -3.42 -8.65
N GLN A 82 30.50 -4.44 -8.77
CA GLN A 82 31.95 -4.29 -8.55
C GLN A 82 32.60 -3.38 -9.58
N GLN A 83 32.22 -3.49 -10.86
CA GLN A 83 32.73 -2.63 -11.92
C GLN A 83 32.35 -1.16 -11.68
N GLU A 84 31.11 -0.88 -11.30
CA GLU A 84 30.65 0.48 -11.01
C GLU A 84 31.36 1.05 -9.76
N LEU A 85 31.54 0.24 -8.72
CA LEU A 85 32.28 0.64 -7.52
C LEU A 85 33.75 0.98 -7.82
N LEU A 86 34.41 0.23 -8.70
CA LEU A 86 35.78 0.51 -9.11
C LEU A 86 35.87 1.79 -9.94
N ARG A 87 34.92 1.99 -10.87
CA ARG A 87 34.82 3.22 -11.68
C ARG A 87 34.60 4.44 -10.79
N ALA A 88 33.66 4.39 -9.87
CA ALA A 88 33.33 5.48 -8.96
C ALA A 88 34.49 5.78 -7.99
N ARG A 89 35.23 4.77 -7.54
CA ARG A 89 36.50 4.98 -6.80
C ARG A 89 37.56 5.66 -7.65
N ALA A 90 37.74 5.23 -8.91
CA ALA A 90 38.71 5.84 -9.82
C ALA A 90 38.34 7.30 -10.18
N ALA A 91 37.04 7.61 -10.22
CA ALA A 91 36.51 8.95 -10.43
C ALA A 91 36.55 9.82 -9.16
N GLY A 92 36.91 9.25 -7.99
CA GLY A 92 36.93 9.96 -6.71
C GLY A 92 35.54 10.26 -6.13
N GLU A 93 34.49 9.61 -6.65
CA GLU A 93 33.10 9.82 -6.23
C GLU A 93 32.76 9.11 -4.90
N ILE A 94 33.63 8.19 -4.45
CA ILE A 94 33.45 7.42 -3.21
C ILE A 94 34.71 7.55 -2.35
N GLU A 95 34.60 8.20 -1.19
CA GLU A 95 35.65 8.26 -0.19
C GLU A 95 35.75 6.89 0.51
N GLN A 96 36.97 6.34 0.61
CA GLN A 96 37.17 5.15 1.42
C GLN A 96 36.92 5.52 2.88
N VAL A 97 35.86 4.96 3.48
CA VAL A 97 35.75 4.93 4.94
C VAL A 97 36.81 3.96 5.43
N ILE A 98 38.01 4.49 5.68
CA ILE A 98 39.09 3.77 6.37
C ILE A 98 38.66 3.73 7.84
N ASN A 99 38.30 2.54 8.32
CA ASN A 99 38.08 2.28 9.75
C ASN A 99 39.42 2.17 10.48
#